data_AF-A0A6F9B3X0-F1
#
_entry.id   AF-A0A6F9B3X0-F1
#
_cell.length_a   1.000
_cell.length_b   1.000
_cell.length_c   1.000
_cell.angle_alpha   90.00
_cell.angle_beta   90.00
_cell.angle_gamma   90.00
#
_symmetry.space_group_name_H-M   'P 1'
#
loop_
_entity.id
_entity.type
_entity.pdbx_description
1 polymer ?
#
loop_
_entity_poly.entity_id
_entity_poly.type
_entity_poly.pdbx_seq_one_letter_code
_entity_poly.pdbx_strand_id
1 'polypeptide(L)'
;MTRLKAFQRVVQQYADISDSVVVYIEEAHPSDGWMSTDAPYQIPKHRCLEDRLSAAQIMNREVPGCLVVADSMENSSNAAYGAYFDRLYILQDGKIVYQGCRGPEGYRISELRDWLDQYRQIEQYLPLQAISLSLQCAPQEYHHYHRPHGKHQQPDKHLELHGPEAAQAERRRGIPLSESMAG
;
A
#
# COMPACT_ATOMS: atom_id res chain seq x y z
N MET A 1 27.68 0.92 -9.16
CA MET A 1 27.19 0.49 -7.83
C MET A 1 26.86 1.60 -6.83
N THR A 2 27.27 2.86 -7.03
CA THR A 2 26.95 3.96 -6.09
C THR A 2 25.45 4.18 -5.86
N ARG A 3 24.62 4.04 -6.91
CA ARG A 3 23.17 4.22 -6.84
C ARG A 3 22.46 3.13 -6.03
N LEU A 4 22.87 1.88 -6.20
CA LEU A 4 22.31 0.75 -5.47
C LEU A 4 22.60 0.86 -3.96
N LYS A 5 23.80 1.32 -3.58
CA LYS A 5 24.12 1.64 -2.17
C LYS A 5 23.32 2.83 -1.64
N ALA A 6 23.02 3.82 -2.48
CA ALA A 6 22.17 4.93 -2.08
C ALA A 6 20.72 4.48 -1.86
N PHE A 7 20.20 3.60 -2.71
CA PHE A 7 18.91 2.95 -2.52
C PHE A 7 18.86 2.18 -1.19
N GLN A 8 19.85 1.34 -0.91
CA GLN A 8 19.93 0.59 0.35
C GLN A 8 19.82 1.50 1.59
N ARG A 9 20.48 2.67 1.58
CA ARG A 9 20.39 3.63 2.70
C ARG A 9 18.98 4.20 2.85
N VAL A 10 18.31 4.51 1.74
CA VAL A 10 16.90 4.95 1.77
C VAL A 10 16.02 3.85 2.31
N VAL A 11 16.12 2.62 1.81
CA VAL A 11 15.35 1.47 2.31
C VAL A 11 15.52 1.31 3.83
N GLN A 12 16.75 1.37 4.34
CA GLN A 12 17.02 1.27 5.78
C GLN A 12 16.41 2.43 6.58
N GLN A 13 16.42 3.64 6.03
CA GLN A 13 15.89 4.85 6.69
C GLN A 13 14.36 4.87 6.79
N TYR A 14 13.65 4.19 5.88
CA TYR A 14 12.18 4.19 5.78
C TYR A 14 11.56 2.80 6.01
N ALA A 15 12.31 1.86 6.59
CA ALA A 15 11.86 0.50 6.86
C ALA A 15 10.70 0.40 7.88
N ASP A 16 10.43 1.47 8.63
CA ASP A 16 9.31 1.62 9.55
C ASP A 16 7.97 1.91 8.84
N ILE A 17 8.00 2.45 7.62
CA ILE A 17 6.81 2.87 6.87
C ILE A 17 6.69 2.25 5.48
N SER A 18 7.71 1.53 5.01
CA SER A 18 7.74 0.96 3.66
C SER A 18 8.49 -0.35 3.62
N ASP A 19 7.92 -1.30 2.88
CA ASP A 19 8.64 -2.49 2.42
C ASP A 19 9.42 -2.17 1.14
N SER A 20 10.45 -2.97 0.83
CA SER A 20 11.28 -2.74 -0.35
C SER A 20 11.74 -4.05 -0.99
N VAL A 21 11.72 -4.06 -2.32
CA VAL A 21 12.17 -5.19 -3.14
C VAL A 21 12.99 -4.68 -4.31
N VAL A 22 14.06 -5.40 -4.64
CA VAL A 22 14.85 -5.21 -5.85
C VAL A 22 14.53 -6.36 -6.80
N VAL A 23 14.02 -6.04 -7.99
CA VAL A 23 13.74 -7.03 -9.02
C VAL A 23 14.88 -7.03 -10.03
N TYR A 24 15.63 -8.12 -10.07
CA TYR A 24 16.70 -8.35 -11.02
C TYR A 24 16.12 -8.74 -12.39
N ILE A 25 16.39 -7.93 -13.41
CA ILE A 25 15.88 -8.12 -14.78
C ILE A 25 16.99 -8.61 -15.72
N GLU A 26 16.73 -8.62 -17.03
CA GLU A 26 17.75 -8.97 -18.03
C GLU A 26 18.94 -8.00 -18.06
N GLU A 27 20.12 -8.49 -18.44
CA GLU A 27 21.32 -7.68 -18.58
C GLU A 27 21.12 -6.61 -19.65
N ALA A 28 21.34 -5.34 -19.29
CA ALA A 28 21.35 -4.24 -20.25
C ALA A 28 22.53 -4.35 -21.24
N HIS A 29 23.64 -4.93 -20.79
CA HIS A 29 24.88 -5.10 -21.55
C HIS A 29 25.46 -6.50 -21.32
N PRO A 30 24.88 -7.56 -21.92
CA PRO A 30 25.38 -8.91 -21.75
C PRO A 30 26.77 -9.07 -22.38
N SER A 31 27.64 -9.84 -21.73
CA SER A 31 29.04 -10.03 -22.15
C SER A 31 29.19 -10.79 -23.48
N ASP A 32 28.18 -11.55 -23.89
CA ASP A 32 28.09 -12.24 -25.18
C ASP A 32 27.28 -11.45 -26.24
N GLY A 33 26.99 -10.17 -25.98
CA GLY A 33 26.28 -9.26 -26.89
C GLY A 33 27.12 -8.05 -27.35
N TRP A 34 26.46 -6.90 -27.55
CA TRP A 34 27.14 -5.62 -27.80
C TRP A 34 27.95 -5.25 -26.55
N MET A 35 29.26 -5.52 -26.60
CA MET A 35 30.15 -5.40 -25.46
C MET A 35 30.30 -3.94 -25.03
N SER A 36 29.98 -3.67 -23.76
CA SER A 36 30.63 -2.61 -23.00
C SER A 36 31.81 -3.25 -22.27
N THR A 37 33.02 -3.06 -22.78
CA THR A 37 34.26 -3.62 -22.19
C THR A 37 34.60 -3.06 -20.81
N ASP A 38 33.87 -2.03 -20.35
CA ASP A 38 34.14 -1.32 -19.10
C ASP A 38 33.16 -1.67 -17.97
N ALA A 39 32.25 -2.64 -18.20
CA ALA A 39 31.31 -3.08 -17.17
C ALA A 39 32.03 -3.85 -16.05
N PRO A 40 31.75 -3.55 -14.76
CA PRO A 40 32.42 -4.18 -13.61
C PRO A 40 32.07 -5.67 -13.44
N TYR A 41 30.98 -6.12 -14.05
CA TYR A 41 30.57 -7.52 -14.07
C TYR A 41 30.40 -7.95 -15.52
N GLN A 42 30.92 -9.13 -15.85
CA GLN A 42 30.88 -9.71 -17.19
C GLN A 42 29.90 -10.88 -17.18
N ILE A 43 28.61 -10.57 -17.28
CA ILE A 43 27.52 -11.55 -17.17
C ILE A 43 26.94 -11.78 -18.58
N PRO A 44 26.91 -13.02 -19.09
CA PRO A 44 26.32 -13.30 -20.41
C PRO A 44 24.79 -13.19 -20.34
N LYS A 45 24.13 -13.13 -21.51
CA LYS A 45 22.67 -13.17 -21.58
C LYS A 45 22.15 -14.46 -20.92
N HIS A 46 21.26 -14.31 -19.95
CA HIS A 46 20.62 -15.43 -19.27
C HIS A 46 19.86 -16.33 -20.26
N ARG A 47 20.12 -17.64 -20.23
CA ARG A 47 19.45 -18.63 -21.08
C ARG A 47 18.39 -19.42 -20.32
N CYS A 48 18.54 -19.51 -19.01
CA CYS A 48 17.56 -20.09 -18.10
C CYS A 48 17.46 -19.29 -16.79
N LEU A 49 16.53 -19.68 -15.93
CA LEU A 49 16.29 -19.01 -14.66
C LEU A 49 17.50 -19.13 -13.73
N GLU A 50 18.21 -20.26 -13.76
CA GLU A 50 19.41 -20.51 -12.93
C GLU A 50 20.54 -19.52 -13.24
N ASP A 51 20.74 -19.17 -14.52
CA ASP A 51 21.70 -18.14 -14.93
C ASP A 51 21.33 -16.80 -14.30
N ARG A 52 20.05 -16.42 -14.40
CA ARG A 52 19.54 -15.14 -13.86
C ARG A 52 19.60 -15.11 -12.34
N LEU A 53 19.26 -16.20 -11.67
CA LEU A 53 19.38 -16.31 -10.21
C LEU A 53 20.83 -16.19 -9.77
N SER A 54 21.78 -16.78 -10.52
CA SER A 54 23.21 -16.67 -10.23
C SER A 54 23.68 -15.21 -10.33
N ALA A 55 23.21 -14.48 -11.34
CA ALA A 55 23.49 -13.04 -11.49
C ALA A 55 22.83 -12.20 -10.36
N ALA A 56 21.57 -12.47 -10.04
CA ALA A 56 20.86 -11.82 -8.93
C ALA A 56 21.53 -12.05 -7.57
N GLN A 57 22.15 -13.21 -7.34
CA GLN A 57 22.93 -13.49 -6.13
C GLN A 57 24.16 -12.58 -6.01
N ILE A 58 24.78 -12.19 -7.12
CA ILE A 58 25.87 -11.20 -7.11
C ILE A 58 25.33 -9.86 -6.60
N MET A 59 24.18 -9.41 -7.13
CA MET A 59 23.54 -8.18 -6.68
C MET A 59 23.14 -8.23 -5.20
N ASN A 60 22.62 -9.36 -4.72
CA ASN A 60 22.26 -9.55 -3.32
C ASN A 60 23.45 -9.37 -2.35
N ARG A 61 24.66 -9.75 -2.76
CA ARG A 61 25.88 -9.54 -1.97
C ARG A 61 26.29 -8.06 -1.89
N GLU A 62 25.94 -7.26 -2.91
CA GLU A 62 26.26 -5.83 -2.96
C GLU A 62 25.32 -4.96 -2.12
N VAL A 63 24.09 -5.43 -1.86
CA VAL A 63 23.08 -4.75 -1.03
C VAL A 63 22.48 -5.66 0.05
N PRO A 64 23.28 -6.00 1.08
CA PRO A 64 22.78 -6.83 2.17
C PRO A 64 21.58 -6.17 2.87
N GLY A 65 20.53 -6.96 3.12
CA GLY A 65 19.32 -6.51 3.81
C GLY A 65 18.22 -5.95 2.89
N CYS A 66 18.46 -5.82 1.58
CA CYS A 66 17.38 -5.64 0.62
C CYS A 66 16.89 -7.00 0.13
N LEU A 67 15.56 -7.18 0.00
CA LEU A 67 15.02 -8.38 -0.65
C LEU A 67 15.30 -8.30 -2.15
N VAL A 68 16.13 -9.21 -2.66
CA VAL A 68 16.41 -9.34 -4.10
C VAL A 68 15.65 -10.54 -4.65
N VAL A 69 14.84 -10.31 -5.69
CA VAL A 69 14.14 -11.35 -6.47
C VAL A 69 14.55 -11.25 -7.92
N ALA A 70 14.38 -12.32 -8.70
CA ALA A 70 14.62 -12.31 -10.14
C ALA A 70 13.29 -12.25 -10.90
N ASP A 71 13.26 -11.51 -12.00
CA ASP A 71 12.13 -11.53 -12.93
C ASP A 71 12.08 -12.87 -13.69
N SER A 72 10.89 -13.21 -14.18
CA SER A 72 10.65 -14.41 -15.01
C SER A 72 11.46 -14.36 -16.31
N MET A 73 11.77 -15.51 -16.90
CA MET A 73 12.50 -15.57 -18.17
C MET A 73 11.73 -14.92 -19.33
N GLU A 74 10.40 -14.80 -19.19
CA GLU A 74 9.50 -14.06 -20.08
C GLU A 74 9.59 -12.53 -19.91
N ASN A 75 10.42 -12.04 -18.97
CA ASN A 75 10.60 -10.62 -18.65
C ASN A 75 9.28 -9.93 -18.26
N SER A 76 8.39 -10.65 -17.56
CA SER A 76 7.03 -10.18 -17.26
C SER A 76 7.01 -8.88 -16.46
N SER A 77 7.87 -8.75 -15.44
CA SER A 77 7.94 -7.55 -14.61
C SER A 77 8.59 -6.41 -15.38
N ASN A 78 9.68 -6.69 -16.09
CA ASN A 78 10.37 -5.71 -16.93
C ASN A 78 9.41 -5.10 -17.97
N ALA A 79 8.59 -5.93 -18.62
CA ALA A 79 7.60 -5.49 -19.59
C ALA A 79 6.47 -4.68 -18.93
N ALA A 80 5.89 -5.18 -17.83
CA ALA A 80 4.77 -4.53 -17.15
C ALA A 80 5.15 -3.14 -16.59
N TYR A 81 6.37 -2.98 -16.09
CA TYR A 81 6.86 -1.72 -15.53
C TYR A 81 7.72 -0.90 -16.50
N GLY A 82 7.95 -1.39 -17.73
CA GLY A 82 8.85 -0.74 -18.70
C GLY A 82 10.19 -0.35 -18.06
N ALA A 83 10.81 -1.30 -17.37
CA ALA A 83 11.92 -1.08 -16.43
C ALA A 83 13.30 -1.32 -17.04
N TYR A 84 13.39 -1.39 -18.37
CA TYR A 84 14.64 -1.66 -19.08
C TYR A 84 15.75 -0.70 -18.63
N PHE A 85 16.96 -1.24 -18.41
CA PHE A 85 18.06 -0.68 -17.61
C PHE A 85 17.80 -0.72 -16.10
N ASP A 86 17.38 0.39 -15.53
CA ASP A 86 17.01 0.54 -14.13
C ASP A 86 15.82 1.49 -14.01
N ARG A 87 14.97 1.25 -12.99
CA ARG A 87 13.79 2.09 -12.75
C ARG A 87 13.32 1.98 -11.30
N LEU A 88 12.84 3.11 -10.77
CA LEU A 88 12.30 3.19 -9.41
C LEU A 88 10.79 3.35 -9.46
N TYR A 89 10.11 2.70 -8.52
CA TYR A 89 8.67 2.74 -8.35
C TYR A 89 8.32 2.81 -6.87
N ILE A 90 7.20 3.45 -6.56
CA ILE A 90 6.52 3.30 -5.27
C ILE A 90 5.10 2.85 -5.55
N LEU A 91 4.70 1.79 -4.85
CA LEU A 91 3.35 1.25 -4.90
C LEU A 91 2.68 1.48 -3.55
N GLN A 92 1.44 1.94 -3.58
CA GLN A 92 0.59 2.10 -2.41
C GLN A 92 -0.81 1.60 -2.77
N ASP A 93 -1.37 0.69 -1.97
CA ASP A 93 -2.69 0.09 -2.18
C ASP A 93 -2.92 -0.45 -3.61
N GLY A 94 -1.90 -1.12 -4.15
CA GLY A 94 -1.92 -1.69 -5.50
C GLY A 94 -1.84 -0.66 -6.64
N LYS A 95 -1.57 0.61 -6.34
CA LYS A 95 -1.43 1.69 -7.33
C LYS A 95 -0.01 2.23 -7.36
N ILE A 96 0.45 2.60 -8.55
CA ILE A 96 1.72 3.30 -8.73
C ILE A 96 1.52 4.76 -8.33
N VAL A 97 2.17 5.18 -7.25
CA VAL A 97 2.12 6.57 -6.72
C VAL A 97 3.39 7.36 -7.03
N TYR A 98 4.46 6.67 -7.42
CA TYR A 98 5.66 7.27 -8.01
C TYR A 98 6.23 6.34 -9.08
N GLN A 99 6.64 6.93 -10.19
CA GLN A 99 7.29 6.25 -11.30
C GLN A 99 8.49 7.09 -11.75
N GLY A 100 9.69 6.56 -11.56
CA GLY A 100 10.92 7.18 -12.04
C GLY A 100 10.97 7.24 -13.57
N CYS A 101 11.75 8.19 -14.07
CA CYS A 101 12.12 8.27 -15.48
C CYS A 101 12.92 7.01 -15.89
N ARG A 102 12.95 6.72 -17.19
CA ARG A 102 13.66 5.54 -17.71
C ARG A 102 15.17 5.75 -17.68
N GLY A 103 15.89 4.66 -17.44
CA GLY A 103 17.33 4.61 -17.59
C GLY A 103 18.09 5.29 -16.45
N PRO A 104 19.43 5.25 -16.54
CA PRO A 104 20.31 5.64 -15.45
C PRO A 104 20.11 7.10 -15.00
N GLU A 105 19.77 8.00 -15.91
CA GLU A 105 19.47 9.41 -15.63
C GLU A 105 18.18 9.58 -14.83
N GLY A 106 17.23 8.65 -15.01
CA GLY A 106 15.95 8.61 -14.32
C GLY A 106 15.98 7.95 -12.95
N TYR A 107 17.09 7.31 -12.57
CA TYR A 107 17.28 6.71 -11.26
C TYR A 107 17.56 7.78 -10.18
N ARG A 108 16.51 8.54 -9.84
CA ARG A 108 16.60 9.68 -8.92
C ARG A 108 16.26 9.28 -7.49
N ILE A 109 17.29 8.91 -6.72
CA ILE A 109 17.16 8.61 -5.28
C ILE A 109 16.62 9.81 -4.48
N SER A 110 16.92 11.04 -4.90
CA SER A 110 16.37 12.24 -4.27
C SER A 110 14.85 12.28 -4.36
N GLU A 111 14.27 12.00 -5.52
CA GLU A 111 12.81 12.04 -5.70
C GLU A 111 12.10 10.94 -4.89
N LEU A 112 12.68 9.73 -4.87
CA LEU A 112 12.21 8.64 -4.02
C LEU A 112 12.18 9.05 -2.55
N ARG A 113 13.27 9.68 -2.07
CA ARG A 113 13.38 10.16 -0.70
C ARG A 113 12.36 11.26 -0.40
N ASP A 114 12.25 12.25 -1.28
CA ASP A 114 11.32 13.37 -1.11
C ASP A 114 9.88 12.88 -0.99
N TRP A 115 9.50 11.88 -1.81
CA TRP A 115 8.18 11.25 -1.73
C TRP A 115 7.97 10.54 -0.38
N LEU A 116 8.93 9.73 0.07
CA LEU A 116 8.84 9.00 1.35
C LEU A 116 8.81 9.94 2.56
N ASP A 117 9.56 11.05 2.52
CA ASP A 117 9.53 12.09 3.54
C ASP A 117 8.16 12.76 3.62
N GLN A 118 7.58 13.12 2.47
CA GLN A 118 6.23 13.68 2.41
C GLN A 118 5.18 12.69 2.93
N TYR A 119 5.28 11.41 2.53
CA TYR A 119 4.36 10.37 2.99
C TYR A 119 4.43 10.19 4.52
N ARG A 120 5.65 10.12 5.09
CA ARG A 120 5.84 10.04 6.55
C ARG A 120 5.23 11.23 7.28
N GLN A 121 5.43 12.45 6.77
CA GLN A 121 4.84 13.64 7.37
C GLN A 121 3.32 13.56 7.37
N ILE A 122 2.72 13.18 6.24
CA ILE A 122 1.26 13.05 6.14
C ILE A 122 0.75 12.03 7.17
N GLU A 123 1.33 10.83 7.23
CA GLU A 123 0.92 9.79 8.21
C GLU A 123 1.09 10.24 9.67
N GLN A 124 2.12 11.05 9.97
CA GLN A 124 2.34 11.56 11.32
C GLN A 124 1.39 12.71 11.70
N TYR A 125 0.96 13.54 10.74
CA TYR A 125 0.12 14.71 11.00
C TYR A 125 -1.38 14.48 10.78
N LEU A 126 -1.78 13.51 9.96
CA LEU A 126 -3.19 13.19 9.70
C LEU A 126 -3.96 12.80 10.99
N PRO A 127 -3.40 12.00 11.92
CA PRO A 127 -4.08 11.69 13.19
C PRO A 127 -4.27 12.94 14.05
N LEU A 128 -3.28 13.84 14.08
CA LEU A 128 -3.35 15.07 14.90
C LEU A 128 -4.36 16.08 14.35
N GLN A 129 -4.47 16.19 13.03
CA GLN A 129 -5.46 17.05 12.39
C GLN A 129 -6.89 16.51 12.57
N ALA A 130 -7.08 15.19 12.43
CA ALA A 130 -8.37 14.55 12.68
C ALA A 130 -8.83 14.73 14.13
N ILE A 131 -7.92 14.58 15.10
CA ILE A 131 -8.20 14.83 16.52
C ILE A 131 -8.57 16.29 16.77
N SER A 132 -7.81 17.24 16.22
CA SER A 132 -8.09 18.69 16.33
C SER A 132 -9.48 19.06 15.80
N LEU A 133 -9.84 18.57 14.61
CA LEU A 133 -11.16 18.76 14.00
C LEU A 133 -12.28 18.13 14.83
N SER A 134 -12.06 16.93 15.38
CA SER A 134 -13.05 16.27 16.24
C SER A 134 -13.31 17.02 17.56
N LEU A 135 -12.28 17.66 18.13
CA LEU A 135 -12.41 18.50 19.32
C LEU A 135 -13.14 19.82 19.02
N GLN A 136 -12.98 20.37 17.82
CA GLN A 136 -13.67 21.59 17.38
C GLN A 136 -15.16 21.34 17.05
N CYS A 137 -15.53 20.12 16.66
CA CYS A 137 -16.91 19.72 16.41
C CYS A 137 -17.65 19.16 17.66
N ALA A 138 -17.01 19.08 18.83
CA ALA A 138 -17.69 18.67 20.04
C ALA A 138 -18.76 19.72 20.44
N PRO A 139 -20.06 19.35 20.54
CA PRO A 139 -21.09 20.30 20.92
C PRO A 139 -20.83 20.82 22.34
N GLN A 140 -20.72 22.14 22.49
CA GLN A 140 -20.71 22.82 23.78
C GLN A 140 -22.13 22.80 24.38
N GLU A 141 -22.60 21.65 24.86
CA GLU A 141 -23.79 21.61 25.72
C GLU A 141 -23.37 21.55 27.18
N TYR A 142 -23.26 22.72 27.80
CA TYR A 142 -23.50 22.91 29.24
C TYR A 142 -24.33 24.17 29.43
N HIS A 143 -25.62 24.12 29.05
CA HIS A 143 -26.59 25.08 29.54
C HIS A 143 -27.06 24.65 30.92
N HIS A 144 -26.61 25.41 31.92
CA HIS A 144 -27.03 25.34 33.31
C HIS A 144 -28.53 25.68 33.41
N TYR A 145 -29.38 24.66 33.56
CA TYR A 145 -30.79 24.87 33.88
C TYR A 145 -30.92 25.32 35.34
N HIS A 146 -31.09 26.62 35.56
CA HIS A 146 -31.62 27.15 36.82
C HIS A 146 -33.09 26.74 36.98
N ARG A 147 -33.37 25.93 38.00
CA ARG A 147 -34.73 25.57 38.44
C ARG A 147 -35.21 26.62 39.46
N PRO A 148 -36.34 27.33 39.25
CA PRO A 148 -36.94 28.11 40.32
C PRO A 148 -37.84 27.22 41.19
N HIS A 149 -37.80 27.50 42.50
CA HIS A 149 -38.65 26.89 43.51
C HIS A 149 -40.14 27.28 43.33
N GLY A 150 -41.04 26.30 43.48
CA GLY A 150 -42.48 26.50 43.59
C GLY A 150 -43.14 25.35 44.37
N LYS A 151 -43.95 25.69 45.38
CA LYS A 151 -44.51 24.83 46.43
C LYS A 151 -45.77 24.07 46.00
N HIS A 152 -46.03 22.95 46.71
CA HIS A 152 -47.31 22.24 47.00
C HIS A 152 -48.41 22.14 45.94
N GLN A 153 -48.86 20.91 45.62
CA GLN A 153 -50.12 20.28 46.12
C GLN A 153 -50.37 18.95 45.35
N GLN A 154 -50.65 17.84 46.05
CA GLN A 154 -51.41 16.67 45.54
C GLN A 154 -52.89 16.86 45.97
N PRO A 155 -53.93 16.18 45.39
CA PRO A 155 -53.95 14.74 45.09
C PRO A 155 -54.83 14.24 43.90
N ASP A 156 -54.72 12.92 43.66
CA ASP A 156 -55.68 11.93 43.15
C ASP A 156 -56.53 12.16 41.89
N LYS A 157 -56.44 11.19 40.95
CA LYS A 157 -57.56 10.28 40.57
C LYS A 157 -57.15 9.19 39.57
N HIS A 158 -57.39 7.94 39.99
CA HIS A 158 -57.84 6.75 39.26
C HIS A 158 -58.21 6.92 37.77
N LEU A 159 -57.68 6.06 36.88
CA LEU A 159 -58.53 5.16 36.07
C LEU A 159 -57.74 3.98 35.44
N GLU A 160 -58.30 2.80 35.69
CA GLU A 160 -58.19 1.46 35.13
C GLU A 160 -58.07 1.39 33.58
N LEU A 161 -57.27 0.50 32.96
CA LEU A 161 -57.38 -0.96 32.68
C LEU A 161 -57.45 -1.16 31.16
N HIS A 162 -56.59 -2.04 30.61
CA HIS A 162 -56.87 -3.12 29.64
C HIS A 162 -55.63 -3.47 28.79
N GLY A 163 -55.11 -4.68 28.96
CA GLY A 163 -54.42 -5.44 27.90
C GLY A 163 -55.46 -6.13 26.98
N PRO A 164 -55.13 -7.18 26.20
CA PRO A 164 -53.85 -7.92 26.07
C PRO A 164 -53.45 -8.26 24.59
N GLU A 165 -52.35 -9.03 24.43
CA GLU A 165 -52.11 -10.15 23.46
C GLU A 165 -52.47 -10.02 21.96
N ALA A 166 -51.86 -10.70 20.97
CA ALA A 166 -50.80 -11.70 20.84
C ALA A 166 -50.61 -11.93 19.32
N ALA A 167 -49.55 -12.69 18.98
CA ALA A 167 -49.49 -13.63 17.84
C ALA A 167 -49.44 -13.02 16.41
N GLN A 168 -48.90 -13.63 15.36
CA GLN A 168 -48.07 -14.80 15.04
C GLN A 168 -47.82 -14.62 13.52
N ALA A 169 -46.60 -14.72 13.03
CA ALA A 169 -46.04 -15.92 12.39
C ALA A 169 -46.34 -16.07 10.87
N GLU A 170 -45.31 -16.52 10.14
CA GLU A 170 -45.36 -17.33 8.91
C GLU A 170 -45.57 -16.60 7.55
N ARG A 171 -45.03 -17.03 6.40
CA ARG A 171 -44.15 -18.15 5.98
C ARG A 171 -43.77 -17.86 4.51
N ARG A 172 -42.55 -18.29 4.12
CA ARG A 172 -42.17 -18.99 2.87
C ARG A 172 -42.71 -18.53 1.51
N ARG A 173 -41.77 -18.33 0.57
CA ARG A 173 -41.60 -18.97 -0.77
C ARG A 173 -40.26 -18.42 -1.33
N GLY A 174 -39.26 -19.14 -1.82
CA GLY A 174 -39.15 -20.54 -2.22
C GLY A 174 -39.02 -20.70 -3.75
N ILE A 175 -37.82 -20.41 -4.32
CA ILE A 175 -37.08 -21.20 -5.37
C ILE A 175 -37.72 -21.23 -6.81
N PRO A 176 -37.04 -21.57 -7.96
CA PRO A 176 -35.62 -21.91 -8.29
C PRO A 176 -34.96 -21.20 -9.52
N LEU A 177 -33.66 -21.53 -9.66
CA LEU A 177 -32.79 -21.54 -10.85
C LEU A 177 -33.34 -22.33 -12.05
N SER A 178 -32.93 -21.94 -13.27
CA SER A 178 -33.07 -22.75 -14.50
C SER A 178 -31.75 -22.85 -15.27
N GLU A 179 -31.26 -24.09 -15.42
CA GLU A 179 -30.32 -24.53 -16.45
C GLU A 179 -31.04 -24.77 -17.79
N SER A 180 -30.38 -24.48 -18.92
CA SER A 180 -30.44 -25.19 -20.22
C SER A 180 -29.51 -24.46 -21.20
N MET A 181 -28.91 -25.02 -22.25
CA MET A 181 -28.53 -26.37 -22.68
C MET A 181 -27.62 -26.13 -23.90
N ALA A 182 -26.86 -27.16 -24.25
CA ALA A 182 -26.06 -27.30 -25.46
C ALA A 182 -26.78 -26.92 -26.77
N GLY A 183 -25.99 -26.41 -27.71
CA GLY A 183 -26.26 -26.23 -29.14
C GLY A 183 -24.96 -25.95 -29.86
#